data_AF-B0JX91-F1
#
_entry.id   AF-B0JX91-F1
#
_cell.length_a   1.000
_cell.length_b   1.000
_cell.length_c   1.000
_cell.angle_alpha   90.00
_cell.angle_beta   90.00
_cell.angle_gamma   90.00
#
_symmetry.space_group_name_H-M   'P 1'
#
loop_
_entity.id
_entity.type
_entity.pdbx_description
1 polymer ?
#
loop_
_entity_poly.entity_id
_entity_poly.type
_entity_poly.pdbx_seq_one_letter_code
_entity_poly.pdbx_strand_id
1 'polypeptide(L)'
;MPLPQVVIDTNVIVAGLRSRRGSAFQLLTLIDTGQFDIHLSVPLVLEYTEVLLRELPNLCLSREEVDDLIDFYCAVGVQHEIFFLWRPFLRDPKDEMVLVRSPIL
;
A
#
# COMPACT_ATOMS: atom_id res chain seq x y z
N MET A 1 -3.35 12.49 21.57
CA MET A 1 -4.31 12.45 20.45
C MET A 1 -4.16 11.09 19.78
N PRO A 2 -5.22 10.45 19.24
CA PRO A 2 -5.05 9.20 18.51
C PRO A 2 -4.15 9.42 17.29
N LEU A 3 -3.31 8.44 16.97
CA LEU A 3 -2.46 8.51 15.79
C LEU A 3 -3.33 8.52 14.52
N PRO A 4 -2.99 9.33 13.51
CA PRO A 4 -3.61 9.25 12.19
C PRO A 4 -3.57 7.81 11.67
N GLN A 5 -4.68 7.36 11.09
CA GLN A 5 -4.85 6.03 10.51
C GLN A 5 -4.88 6.20 8.99
N VAL A 6 -3.91 5.64 8.27
CA VAL A 6 -3.75 5.91 6.83
C VAL A 6 -3.66 4.62 6.00
N VAL A 7 -4.26 4.68 4.81
CA VAL A 7 -3.98 3.73 3.72
C VAL A 7 -3.14 4.49 2.71
N ILE A 8 -2.01 3.92 2.30
CA ILE A 8 -1.13 4.57 1.33
C ILE A 8 -1.59 4.15 -0.07
N ASP A 9 -1.78 5.10 -0.99
CA ASP A 9 -2.06 4.75 -2.38
C ASP A 9 -0.78 4.19 -3.04
N THR A 10 -0.95 3.19 -3.89
CA THR A 10 0.14 2.61 -4.69
C THR A 10 0.95 3.67 -5.44
N ASN A 11 0.30 4.74 -5.94
CA ASN A 11 0.99 5.83 -6.63
C ASN A 11 1.94 6.62 -5.71
N VAL A 12 1.64 6.74 -4.41
CA VAL A 12 2.48 7.41 -3.41
C VAL A 12 3.70 6.55 -3.14
N ILE A 13 3.53 5.22 -3.03
CA ILE A 13 4.64 4.28 -2.85
C ILE A 13 5.59 4.38 -4.05
N VAL A 14 5.08 4.24 -5.27
CA VAL A 14 5.90 4.34 -6.49
C VAL A 14 6.60 5.70 -6.59
N ALA A 15 5.88 6.80 -6.32
CA ALA A 15 6.47 8.14 -6.36
C ALA A 15 7.57 8.33 -5.32
N GLY A 16 7.39 7.79 -4.11
CA GLY A 16 8.36 7.86 -3.02
C GLY A 16 9.62 7.04 -3.32
N LEU A 17 9.47 5.84 -3.87
CA LEU A 17 10.61 4.98 -4.23
C LEU A 17 11.37 5.50 -5.45
N ARG A 18 10.69 6.18 -6.39
CA ARG A 18 11.32 6.75 -7.59
C ARG A 18 12.17 7.99 -7.32
N SER A 19 11.86 8.79 -6.29
CA SER A 19 12.55 10.06 -6.04
C SER A 19 12.68 10.39 -4.56
N ARG A 20 13.93 10.60 -4.13
CA ARG A 20 14.29 10.95 -2.73
C ARG A 20 14.03 12.40 -2.33
N ARG A 21 13.44 13.22 -3.22
CA ARG A 21 13.27 14.67 -3.02
C ARG A 21 11.80 15.10 -2.85
N GLY A 22 10.85 14.19 -3.03
CA GLY A 22 9.41 14.49 -2.98
C GLY A 22 8.79 14.29 -1.60
N SER A 23 7.60 14.87 -1.41
CA SER A 23 6.78 14.66 -0.21
C SER A 23 6.38 13.18 -0.02
N ALA A 24 6.19 12.43 -1.11
CA ALA A 24 5.94 11.00 -1.05
C ALA A 24 7.09 10.24 -0.38
N PHE A 25 8.35 10.53 -0.74
CA PHE A 25 9.51 9.91 -0.10
C PHE A 25 9.60 10.29 1.38
N GLN A 26 9.35 11.56 1.71
CA GLN A 26 9.29 12.00 3.11
C GLN A 26 8.22 11.21 3.88
N LEU A 27 7.02 11.05 3.32
CA LEU A 27 5.96 10.26 3.93
C LEU A 27 6.41 8.81 4.18
N LEU A 28 7.05 8.16 3.19
CA LEU A 28 7.56 6.79 3.36
C LEU A 28 8.62 6.70 4.47
N THR A 29 9.46 7.73 4.64
CA THR A 29 10.46 7.76 5.72
C THR A 29 9.87 7.95 7.12
N LEU A 30 8.57 8.30 7.22
CA LEU A 30 7.87 8.46 8.50
C LEU A 30 7.13 7.19 8.94
N ILE A 31 7.06 6.17 8.08
CA ILE A 31 6.51 4.86 8.44
C ILE A 31 7.32 4.31 9.63
N ASP A 32 6.63 3.70 10.60
CA ASP A 32 7.21 3.15 11.83
C ASP A 32 7.84 4.20 12.80
N THR A 33 7.66 5.50 12.54
CA THR A 33 8.14 6.56 13.46
C THR A 33 7.16 6.93 14.58
N GLY A 34 6.00 6.27 14.63
CA GLY A 34 4.91 6.58 15.57
C GLY A 34 4.17 7.89 15.25
N GLN A 35 4.25 8.38 14.01
CA GLN A 35 3.50 9.56 13.55
C GLN A 35 2.13 9.23 12.94
N PHE A 36 1.95 8.01 12.45
CA PHE A 36 0.69 7.45 11.94
C PHE A 36 0.81 5.93 11.86
N ASP A 37 -0.33 5.25 11.79
CA ASP A 37 -0.40 3.81 11.53
C ASP A 37 -0.81 3.55 10.08
N ILE A 38 -0.09 2.65 9.40
CA ILE A 38 -0.46 2.21 8.05
C ILE A 38 -1.43 1.03 8.16
N HIS A 39 -2.49 1.06 7.36
CA HIS A 39 -3.48 0.00 7.30
C HIS A 39 -3.29 -0.81 6.02
N LEU A 40 -3.16 -2.12 6.19
CA LEU A 40 -2.90 -3.05 5.10
C LEU A 40 -3.96 -4.14 5.06
N SER A 41 -4.22 -4.65 3.87
CA SER A 41 -5.02 -5.85 3.67
C SER A 41 -4.32 -6.73 2.65
N VAL A 42 -4.57 -8.04 2.68
CA VAL A 42 -4.02 -8.99 1.69
C VAL A 42 -4.13 -8.50 0.24
N PRO A 43 -5.30 -8.05 -0.28
CA PRO A 43 -5.40 -7.55 -1.66
C PRO A 43 -4.49 -6.35 -1.93
N LEU A 44 -4.33 -5.45 -0.98
CA LEU A 44 -3.49 -4.25 -1.13
C LEU A 44 -2.01 -4.60 -1.16
N VAL A 45 -1.59 -5.57 -0.35
CA VAL A 45 -0.23 -6.11 -0.37
C VAL A 45 0.07 -6.77 -1.74
N LEU A 46 -0.89 -7.52 -2.28
CA LEU A 46 -0.76 -8.10 -3.62
C LEU A 46 -0.68 -7.02 -4.71
N GLU A 47 -1.51 -5.98 -4.63
CA GLU A 47 -1.48 -4.85 -5.56
C GLU A 47 -0.12 -4.12 -5.51
N TYR A 48 0.37 -3.79 -4.31
CA TYR A 48 1.67 -3.16 -4.14
C TYR A 48 2.78 -4.01 -4.77
N THR A 49 2.78 -5.32 -4.48
CA THR A 49 3.77 -6.24 -5.02
C THR A 49 3.71 -6.25 -6.55
N GLU A 50 2.52 -6.41 -7.14
CA GLU A 50 2.36 -6.41 -8.61
C GLU A 50 2.85 -5.11 -9.24
N VAL A 51 2.46 -3.96 -8.68
CA VAL A 51 2.80 -2.66 -9.24
C VAL A 51 4.28 -2.35 -9.09
N LEU A 52 4.90 -2.65 -7.93
CA LEU A 52 6.33 -2.45 -7.74
C LEU A 52 7.16 -3.34 -8.66
N LEU A 53 6.77 -4.62 -8.82
CA LEU A 53 7.44 -5.53 -9.76
C LEU A 53 7.33 -5.06 -11.21
N ARG A 54 6.19 -4.47 -11.61
CA ARG A 54 6.00 -3.89 -12.94
C ARG A 54 6.83 -2.63 -13.14
N GLU A 55 6.98 -1.82 -12.09
CA GLU A 55 7.74 -0.56 -12.12
C GLU A 55 9.25 -0.75 -11.87
N LEU A 56 9.74 -1.97 -11.63
CA LEU A 56 11.18 -2.26 -11.44
C LEU A 56 12.11 -1.56 -12.45
N PRO A 57 11.81 -1.49 -13.77
CA PRO A 57 12.68 -0.78 -14.72
C PRO A 57 12.81 0.73 -14.46
N ASN A 58 11.84 1.31 -13.75
CA ASN A 58 11.76 2.74 -13.40
C ASN A 58 12.19 3.02 -11.95
N LEU A 59 12.47 1.97 -11.17
CA LEU A 59 12.89 2.05 -9.78
C LEU A 59 14.36 1.61 -9.66
N CYS A 60 15.09 2.22 -8.73
CA CYS A 60 16.44 1.77 -8.39
C CYS A 60 16.37 0.67 -7.32
N LEU A 61 15.60 -0.39 -7.57
CA LEU A 61 15.39 -1.52 -6.66
C LEU A 61 15.57 -2.86 -7.38
N SER A 62 16.06 -3.87 -6.66
CA SER A 62 16.01 -5.27 -7.05
C SER A 62 14.64 -5.88 -6.72
N ARG A 63 14.38 -7.08 -7.24
CA ARG A 63 13.21 -7.87 -6.84
C ARG A 63 13.26 -8.23 -5.36
N GLU A 64 14.43 -8.62 -4.84
CA GLU A 64 14.57 -8.94 -3.42
C GLU A 64 14.30 -7.71 -2.55
N GLU A 65 14.75 -6.52 -2.96
CA GLU A 65 14.47 -5.27 -2.23
C GLU A 65 12.97 -4.91 -2.23
N VAL A 66 12.22 -5.30 -3.27
CA VAL A 66 10.75 -5.17 -3.28
C VAL A 66 10.12 -6.14 -2.28
N ASP A 67 10.55 -7.40 -2.27
CA ASP A 67 10.04 -8.41 -1.33
C ASP A 67 10.32 -7.98 0.13
N ASP A 68 11.55 -7.53 0.42
CA ASP A 68 11.95 -7.00 1.73
C ASP A 68 11.10 -5.79 2.16
N LEU A 69 10.77 -4.89 1.22
CA LEU A 69 9.93 -3.72 1.49
C LEU A 69 8.49 -4.13 1.84
N ILE A 70 7.94 -5.11 1.10
CA ILE A 70 6.59 -5.62 1.34
C ILE A 70 6.53 -6.33 2.70
N ASP A 71 7.54 -7.13 3.03
CA ASP A 71 7.66 -7.78 4.35
C ASP A 71 7.75 -6.74 5.47
N PHE A 72 8.52 -5.68 5.27
CA PHE A 72 8.58 -4.55 6.21
C PHE A 72 7.20 -3.91 6.43
N TYR A 73 6.47 -3.59 5.36
CA TYR A 73 5.12 -3.02 5.47
C TYR A 73 4.17 -3.98 6.21
N CYS A 74 4.22 -5.28 5.91
CA CYS A 74 3.41 -6.27 6.62
C CYS A 74 3.76 -6.39 8.11
N ALA A 75 5.02 -6.16 8.48
CA ALA A 75 5.49 -6.23 9.86
C ALA A 75 5.06 -5.01 10.70
N VAL A 76 5.03 -3.81 10.11
CA VAL A 76 4.70 -2.56 10.82
C VAL A 76 3.25 -2.11 10.64
N GLY A 77 2.54 -2.66 9.66
CA GLY A 77 1.17 -2.28 9.34
C GLY A 77 0.10 -2.96 10.18
N VAL A 78 -0.99 -2.25 10.42
CA VAL A 78 -2.21 -2.77 11.02
C VAL A 78 -2.96 -3.58 9.97
N GLN A 79 -3.12 -4.88 10.21
CA GLN A 79 -3.80 -5.79 9.30
C GLN A 79 -5.32 -5.63 9.39
N HIS A 80 -5.96 -5.43 8.25
CA HIS A 80 -7.39 -5.36 8.08
C HIS A 80 -7.89 -6.51 7.23
N GLU A 81 -8.75 -7.34 7.83
CA GLU A 81 -9.57 -8.28 7.09
C GLU A 81 -10.65 -7.51 6.33
N ILE A 82 -10.53 -7.50 5.00
CA ILE A 82 -11.56 -6.94 4.13
C ILE A 82 -12.33 -8.10 3.53
N PHE A 83 -13.62 -8.19 3.88
CA PHE A 83 -14.55 -9.10 3.23
C PHE A 83 -15.05 -8.47 1.94
N PHE A 84 -14.48 -8.87 0.80
CA PHE A 84 -15.06 -8.51 -0.48
C PHE A 84 -16.36 -9.26 -0.67
N LEU A 85 -17.48 -8.55 -0.61
CA LEU A 85 -18.79 -9.11 -0.92
C LEU A 85 -19.02 -9.32 -2.43
N TRP A 86 -18.08 -8.97 -3.30
CA TRP A 86 -18.26 -9.00 -4.76
C TRP A 86 -17.02 -9.52 -5.47
N ARG A 87 -17.18 -10.58 -6.29
CA ARG A 87 -16.23 -10.95 -7.36
C ARG A 87 -16.68 -10.24 -8.65
N PRO A 88 -15.94 -9.24 -9.18
CA PRO A 88 -16.31 -8.63 -10.45
C PRO A 88 -15.91 -9.54 -11.62
N PHE A 89 -16.81 -9.66 -12.60
CA PHE A 89 -16.71 -10.51 -13.80
C PHE A 89 -16.42 -9.67 -15.07
N LEU A 90 -15.77 -8.51 -14.95
CA LEU A 90 -15.60 -7.55 -16.05
C LEU A 90 -14.15 -7.33 -16.47
N ARG A 91 -14.01 -6.95 -17.76
CA ARG A 91 -12.80 -7.09 -18.59
C ARG A 91 -11.86 -5.88 -18.58
N ASP A 92 -12.13 -4.85 -17.78
CA ASP A 92 -11.20 -3.72 -17.59
C ASP A 92 -11.16 -3.31 -16.10
N PRO A 93 -10.05 -3.51 -15.35
CA PRO A 93 -10.09 -3.70 -13.90
C PRO A 93 -9.55 -2.50 -13.07
N LYS A 94 -9.30 -1.33 -13.67
CA LYS A 94 -8.48 -0.28 -13.04
C LYS A 94 -9.16 0.74 -12.13
N ASP A 95 -10.49 0.74 -12.00
CA ASP A 95 -11.21 1.79 -11.24
C ASP A 95 -12.29 1.27 -10.27
N GLU A 96 -12.34 -0.02 -9.95
CA GLU A 96 -13.29 -0.52 -8.93
C GLU A 96 -12.67 -0.52 -7.52
N MET A 97 -12.64 0.65 -6.87
CA MET A 97 -12.50 0.73 -5.41
C MET A 97 -13.89 0.95 -4.78
N VAL A 98 -14.56 -0.15 -4.41
CA VAL A 98 -15.82 -0.09 -3.64
C VAL A 98 -15.50 0.00 -2.14
N LEU A 99 -15.78 1.17 -1.55
CA LEU A 99 -15.76 1.40 -0.11
C LEU A 99 -16.88 0.58 0.56
N VAL A 100 -16.54 -0.51 1.24
CA VAL A 100 -17.48 -1.19 2.15
C VAL A 100 -17.43 -0.50 3.51
N ARG A 101 -18.52 0.19 3.84
CA ARG A 101 -18.77 0.69 5.20
C ARG A 101 -18.96 -0.52 6.12
N SER A 102 -18.15 -0.64 7.17
CA SER A 102 -18.35 -1.61 8.24
C SER A 102 -19.78 -1.48 8.81
N PRO A 103 -20.56 -2.59 8.90
CA PRO A 103 -21.79 -2.57 9.66
C PRO A 103 -21.43 -2.50 11.14
N ILE A 104 -21.94 -1.46 11.80
CA ILE A 104 -22.01 -1.39 13.26
C ILE A 104 -22.64 -2.70 13.75
N LEU A 105 -21.92 -3.45 14.59
CA LEU A 105 -22.39 -4.12 15.80
C LEU A 105 -21.20 -4.52 16.67
#